data_AF-D5SN44-F1
#
_entry.id   AF-D5SN44-F1
#
_cell.length_a   1.000
_cell.length_b   1.000
_cell.length_c   1.000
_cell.angle_alpha   90.00
_cell.angle_beta   90.00
_cell.angle_gamma   90.00
#
_symmetry.space_group_name_H-M   'P 1'
#
loop_
_entity.id
_entity.type
_entity.pdbx_description
1 polymer ?
#
loop_
_entity_poly.entity_id
_entity_poly.type
_entity_poly.pdbx_seq_one_letter_code
_entity_poly.pdbx_strand_id
1 'polypeptide(L)' 'MIILGDNSGIQGFVFDIAEEGGGQAQRLRARSFMFQLIAEVASIRILNASNCPLT' A
#
# COMPACT_ATOMS: atom_id res chain seq x y z
N MET A 1 -21.53 10.60 2.52
CA MET A 1 -20.97 9.62 3.47
C MET A 1 -19.46 9.75 3.41
N ILE A 2 -18.77 9.83 4.54
CA ILE A 2 -17.30 9.87 4.59
C ILE A 2 -16.80 8.47 4.91
N ILE A 3 -15.90 7.94 4.08
CA ILE A 3 -15.23 6.64 4.29
C ILE A 3 -13.76 6.92 4.57
N LEU A 4 -13.25 6.51 5.74
CA LEU A 4 -11.83 6.51 6.05
C LEU A 4 -11.33 5.07 6.12
N GLY A 5 -10.14 4.84 5.55
CA GLY A 5 -9.40 3.60 5.69
C GLY A 5 -8.05 3.86 6.35
N ASP A 6 -7.61 2.93 7.20
CA ASP A 6 -6.27 2.92 7.77
C ASP A 6 -5.58 1.60 7.43
N ASN A 7 -4.30 1.68 7.11
CA ASN A 7 -3.47 0.51 6.82
C ASN A 7 -2.46 0.34 7.96
N SER A 8 -2.88 -0.39 8.99
CA SER A 8 -2.06 -0.69 10.15
C SER A 8 -0.85 -1.58 9.81
N GLY A 9 0.24 -1.42 10.57
CA GLY A 9 1.42 -2.28 10.43
C GLY A 9 2.36 -1.95 9.26
N ILE A 10 2.18 -0.81 8.59
CA ILE A 10 3.00 -0.39 7.44
C ILE A 10 4.51 -0.46 7.72
N GLN A 11 4.95 -0.01 8.90
CA GLN A 11 6.38 -0.02 9.24
C GLN A 11 6.91 -1.45 9.34
N GLY A 12 6.18 -2.34 10.02
CA GLY A 12 6.55 -3.75 10.09
C GLY A 12 6.62 -4.37 8.70
N PHE A 13 5.61 -4.14 7.86
CA PHE A 13 5.61 -4.68 6.50
C PHE A 13 6.75 -4.15 5.62
N VAL A 14 6.97 -2.83 5.60
CA VAL A 14 7.96 -2.20 4.71
C VAL A 14 9.39 -2.49 5.16
N PHE A 15 9.66 -2.46 6.47
CA PHE A 15 11.01 -2.59 7.01
C PHE A 15 11.43 -4.02 7.38
N ASP A 16 10.52 -5.00 7.35
CA ASP A 16 10.84 -6.43 7.54
C ASP A 16 11.56 -7.06 6.33
N ILE A 17 12.67 -6.44 5.91
CA ILE A 17 13.52 -6.89 4.80
C ILE A 17 14.83 -7.42 5.35
N ALA A 18 15.34 -8.50 4.76
CA ALA A 18 16.65 -9.03 5.12
C ALA A 18 17.75 -7.98 4.88
N GLU A 19 18.61 -7.79 5.89
CA GLU A 19 19.77 -6.90 5.81
C GLU A 19 20.93 -7.52 5.02
N GLU A 20 21.00 -8.85 4.99
CA GLU A 20 22.04 -9.61 4.32
C GLU A 20 21.73 -9.88 2.84
N GLY A 21 22.78 -10.05 2.03
CA GLY A 21 22.65 -10.48 0.63
C GLY A 21 22.44 -9.36 -0.40
N GLY A 22 22.64 -8.09 -0.01
CA GLY A 22 22.56 -6.95 -0.92
C GLY A 22 21.15 -6.66 -1.46
N GLY A 23 20.99 -5.56 -2.19
CA GLY A 23 19.70 -5.19 -2.79
C GLY A 23 18.63 -4.75 -1.79
N GLN A 24 18.98 -4.49 -0.53
CA GLN A 24 18.06 -4.01 0.52
C GLN A 24 17.25 -2.78 0.05
N ALA A 25 17.93 -1.81 -0.55
CA ALA A 25 17.27 -0.60 -1.04
C ALA A 25 16.29 -0.87 -2.21
N GLN A 26 16.53 -1.91 -3.02
CA GLN A 26 15.58 -2.32 -4.06
C GLN A 26 14.36 -2.99 -3.44
N ARG A 27 14.56 -3.89 -2.47
CA ARG A 27 13.48 -4.56 -1.74
C ARG A 27 12.61 -3.57 -0.98
N LEU A 28 13.23 -2.60 -0.31
CA LEU A 28 12.53 -1.51 0.38
C LEU A 28 11.62 -0.75 -0.59
N ARG A 29 12.16 -0.31 -1.74
CA ARG A 29 11.37 0.39 -2.77
C ARG A 29 10.24 -0.47 -3.32
N ALA A 30 10.49 -1.76 -3.58
CA ALA A 30 9.48 -2.68 -4.06
C ALA A 30 8.32 -2.84 -3.06
N ARG A 31 8.63 -2.98 -1.75
CA ARG A 31 7.59 -3.09 -0.71
C ARG A 31 6.81 -1.80 -0.52
N SER A 32 7.49 -0.65 -0.49
CA SER A 32 6.80 0.65 -0.43
C SER A 32 5.86 0.86 -1.61
N PHE A 33 6.32 0.52 -2.82
CA PHE A 33 5.49 0.63 -4.03
C PHE A 33 4.30 -0.35 -4.01
N MET A 34 4.51 -1.60 -3.60
CA MET A 34 3.43 -2.57 -3.42
C MET A 34 2.36 -2.05 -2.45
N PHE A 35 2.78 -1.50 -1.31
CA PHE A 35 1.85 -0.96 -0.32
C PHE A 35 1.04 0.22 -0.87
N GLN A 36 1.70 1.12 -1.61
CA GLN A 36 1.03 2.23 -2.31
C GLN A 36 -0.05 1.72 -3.27
N LEU A 37 0.30 0.73 -4.12
CA LEU A 37 -0.65 0.13 -5.06
C LEU A 37 -1.83 -0.51 -4.35
N ILE A 38 -1.62 -1.20 -3.24
CA ILE A 38 -2.71 -1.78 -2.45
C ILE A 38 -3.67 -0.69 -1.95
N ALA A 39 -3.13 0.41 -1.42
CA ALA A 39 -3.94 1.52 -0.93
C ALA A 39 -4.76 2.19 -2.05
N GLU A 40 -4.14 2.45 -3.21
CA GLU A 40 -4.80 3.04 -4.37
C GLU A 40 -5.88 2.11 -4.94
N VAL A 41 -5.54 0.84 -5.18
CA VAL A 41 -6.49 -0.16 -5.71
C VAL A 41 -7.65 -0.36 -4.74
N ALA A 42 -7.41 -0.41 -3.43
CA ALA A 42 -8.48 -0.52 -2.45
C ALA A 42 -9.43 0.68 -2.53
N SER A 43 -8.89 1.89 -2.64
CA SER A 43 -9.65 3.14 -2.78
C SER A 43 -10.51 3.13 -4.06
N ILE A 44 -9.92 2.76 -5.19
CA ILE A 44 -10.62 2.61 -6.49
C ILE A 44 -11.75 1.58 -6.38
N ARG A 45 -11.48 0.42 -5.77
CA ARG A 45 -12.49 -0.63 -5.60
C ARG A 45 -13.65 -0.20 -4.72
N ILE A 46 -13.38 0.54 -3.64
CA ILE A 46 -14.42 1.09 -2.77
C ILE A 46 -15.26 2.12 -3.53
N LEU A 47 -14.64 3.04 -4.26
CA LEU A 47 -15.34 4.03 -5.09
C LEU A 47 -16.28 3.35 -6.09
N ASN A 48 -15.75 2.37 -6.85
CA ASN A 48 -16.53 1.60 -7.81
C ASN A 48 -17.70 0.85 -7.14
N ALA A 49 -17.46 0.19 -6.01
CA ALA A 49 -18.50 -0.52 -5.26
C ALA A 49 -19.58 0.43 -4.71
N SER A 50 -19.22 1.69 -4.44
CA SER A 50 -20.15 2.74 -4.01
C SER A 50 -20.83 3.49 -5.16
N ASN A 51 -20.58 3.11 -6.43
CA ASN A 51 -21.00 3.83 -7.64
C ASN A 51 -20.59 5.32 -7.62
N CYS A 52 -19.45 5.63 -7.01
CA CYS A 52 -18.92 6.98 -6.92
C CYS A 52 -17.87 7.19 -8.03
N PRO A 53 -17.86 8.34 -8.72
CA PRO A 53 -16.90 8.60 -9.79
C PRO A 53 -15.46 8.74 -9.25
N LEU A 54 -14.49 8.32 -10.07
CA LEU A 54 -13.07 8.66 -9.92
C LEU A 54 -12.86 10.08 -10.41
N THR A 55 -12.79 11.04 -9.49
CA THR A 55 -12.43 12.43 -9.76
C THR A 55 -10.94 12.61 -9.96
#